data_AF-B8IBB4-F1
#
_entry.id   AF-B8IBB4-F1
#
_cell.length_a   1.000
_cell.length_b   1.000
_cell.length_c   1.000
_cell.angle_alpha   90.00
_cell.angle_beta   90.00
_cell.angle_gamma   90.00
#
_symmetry.space_group_name_H-M   'P 1'
#
loop_
_entity.id
_entity.type
_entity.pdbx_description
1 polymer ?
#
loop_
_entity_poly.entity_id
_entity_poly.type
_entity_poly.pdbx_seq_one_letter_code
_entity_poly.pdbx_strand_id
1 'polypeptide(L)' 'MADTLTLSEARALAGPVDDLTLAEILKLGATRAELAEARAWIENDEAMLNEGRPIPSGRAARIVELLRAADEEAFTPPEP' A
#
# COMPACT_ATOMS: atom_id res chain seq x y z
N MET A 1 -9.35 17.31 11.70
CA MET A 1 -10.42 16.78 10.84
C MET A 1 -10.18 15.28 10.77
N ALA A 2 -11.19 14.44 10.91
CA ALA A 2 -10.99 13.00 11.01
C ALA A 2 -10.53 12.44 9.65
N ASP A 3 -9.21 12.46 9.42
CA ASP A 3 -8.49 11.87 8.28
C ASP A 3 -8.43 10.33 8.37
N THR A 4 -9.48 9.74 8.93
CA THR A 4 -9.55 8.30 9.15
C THR A 4 -9.93 7.66 7.82
N LEU A 5 -8.94 7.02 7.20
CA LEU A 5 -9.14 6.19 6.01
C LEU A 5 -10.24 5.15 6.30
N THR A 6 -11.25 5.08 5.44
CA THR A 6 -12.30 4.05 5.55
C THR A 6 -11.92 2.79 4.75
N LEU A 7 -12.53 1.64 5.06
CA LEU A 7 -12.27 0.39 4.34
C LEU A 7 -12.54 0.50 2.84
N SER A 8 -13.63 1.16 2.43
CA SER A 8 -13.95 1.35 1.02
C SER A 8 -12.93 2.22 0.29
N GLU A 9 -12.44 3.28 0.95
CA GLU A 9 -11.37 4.12 0.40
C GLU A 9 -10.04 3.40 0.37
N ALA A 10 -9.74 2.63 1.42
CA ALA A 10 -8.55 1.80 1.47
C ALA A 10 -8.56 0.82 0.30
N ARG A 11 -9.67 0.13 0.05
CA ARG A 11 -9.80 -0.80 -1.08
C ARG A 11 -9.69 -0.10 -2.44
N ALA A 12 -10.28 1.07 -2.59
CA ALA A 12 -10.20 1.84 -3.83
C ALA A 12 -8.76 2.29 -4.14
N LEU A 13 -7.96 2.62 -3.13
CA LEU A 13 -6.58 3.11 -3.27
C LEU A 13 -5.57 1.97 -3.30
N ALA A 14 -5.71 0.97 -2.44
CA ALA A 14 -4.83 -0.20 -2.36
C ALA A 14 -5.00 -1.14 -3.55
N GLY A 15 -6.18 -1.17 -4.18
CA GLY A 15 -6.44 -2.01 -5.35
C GLY A 15 -6.98 -3.40 -4.96
N PRO A 16 -6.75 -4.42 -5.80
CA PRO A 16 -7.26 -5.77 -5.58
C PRO A 16 -6.47 -6.51 -4.49
N VAL A 17 -6.46 -5.98 -3.27
CA VAL A 17 -5.85 -6.60 -2.10
C VAL A 17 -6.92 -7.25 -1.22
N ASP A 18 -6.49 -8.21 -0.40
CA ASP A 18 -7.37 -8.91 0.53
C ASP A 18 -7.81 -8.03 1.71
N ASP A 19 -8.96 -8.37 2.30
CA ASP A 19 -9.53 -7.64 3.44
C ASP A 19 -8.61 -7.68 4.68
N LEU A 20 -7.76 -8.72 4.80
CA LEU A 20 -6.75 -8.81 5.85
C LEU A 20 -5.70 -7.70 5.72
N THR A 21 -5.16 -7.49 4.52
CA THR A 21 -4.20 -6.42 4.22
C THR A 21 -4.82 -5.05 4.47
N LEU A 22 -6.08 -4.85 4.06
CA LEU A 22 -6.81 -3.62 4.35
C LEU A 22 -7.00 -3.38 5.85
N ALA A 23 -7.32 -4.43 6.62
CA ALA A 23 -7.46 -4.32 8.07
C ALA A 23 -6.14 -3.92 8.75
N GLU A 24 -5.00 -4.44 8.29
CA GLU A 24 -3.68 -4.04 8.81
C GLU A 24 -3.36 -2.58 8.48
N ILE A 25 -3.63 -2.12 7.25
CA ILE A 25 -3.45 -0.71 6.85
C ILE A 25 -4.31 0.23 7.71
N LEU A 26 -5.56 -0.16 8.00
CA LEU A 26 -6.46 0.61 8.87
C LEU A 26 -5.98 0.61 10.33
N LYS A 27 -5.45 -0.51 10.84
CA LYS A 27 -4.87 -0.60 12.20
C LYS A 27 -3.64 0.28 12.37
N LEU A 28 -2.85 0.48 11.31
CA LEU A 28 -1.73 1.43 11.31
C LEU A 28 -2.20 2.89 11.47
N GLY A 29 -3.51 3.16 11.39
CA GLY A 29 -4.05 4.52 11.39
C GLY A 29 -3.58 5.30 10.18
N ALA A 30 -3.46 4.64 9.03
CA ALA A 30 -3.05 5.25 7.78
C ALA A 30 -4.07 6.28 7.32
N THR A 31 -3.55 7.36 6.73
CA THR A 31 -4.36 8.35 6.04
C THR A 31 -4.50 7.99 4.56
N ARG A 32 -5.50 8.60 3.90
CA ARG A 32 -5.69 8.47 2.45
C ARG A 32 -4.45 8.91 1.66
N ALA A 33 -3.74 9.94 2.12
CA ALA A 33 -2.53 10.42 1.46
C ALA A 33 -1.37 9.40 1.55
N GLU A 34 -1.14 8.83 2.73
CA GLU A 34 -0.09 7.82 2.94
C GLU A 34 -0.36 6.55 2.12
N LEU A 35 -1.62 6.11 2.04
CA LEU A 35 -1.97 4.94 1.22
C LEU A 35 -1.84 5.22 -0.29
N ALA A 36 -2.26 6.41 -0.74
CA ALA A 36 -2.12 6.79 -2.14
C ALA A 36 -0.66 6.90 -2.56
N GLU A 37 0.19 7.49 -1.70
CA GLU A 37 1.64 7.55 -1.92
C GLU A 37 2.25 6.15 -1.98
N ALA A 38 1.92 5.27 -1.01
CA ALA A 38 2.40 3.90 -0.99
C ALA A 38 2.00 3.13 -2.26
N ARG A 39 0.76 3.27 -2.73
CA ARG A 39 0.31 2.64 -3.97
C ARG A 39 1.07 3.15 -5.18
N ALA A 40 1.23 4.47 -5.30
CA ALA A 40 1.97 5.08 -6.41
C ALA A 40 3.42 4.56 -6.46
N TRP A 41 4.03 4.38 -5.29
CA TRP A 41 5.36 3.78 -5.15
C TRP A 41 5.43 2.32 -5.59
N ILE A 42 4.39 1.52 -5.43
CA ILE A 42 4.39 0.13 -5.92
C ILE A 42 4.24 0.09 -7.43
N GLU A 43 3.39 0.95 -7.98
CA GLU A 43 3.09 0.95 -9.42
C GLU A 43 4.17 1.63 -10.26
N ASN A 44 4.92 2.58 -9.69
CA ASN A 44 5.85 3.44 -10.41
C ASN A 44 7.21 3.59 -9.71
N ASP A 45 7.66 2.63 -8.90
CA ASP A 45 8.93 2.72 -8.14
C ASP A 45 10.11 3.13 -9.01
N GLU A 46 10.33 2.48 -10.16
CA GLU A 46 11.43 2.81 -11.06
C GLU A 46 11.37 4.26 -11.56
N ALA A 47 10.19 4.74 -11.95
CA ALA A 47 10.01 6.11 -12.41
C ALA A 47 10.22 7.12 -11.28
N MET A 48 9.66 6.86 -10.09
CA MET A 48 9.78 7.73 -8.93
C MET A 48 11.21 7.82 -8.41
N LEU A 49 11.96 6.70 -8.43
CA LEU A 49 13.38 6.68 -8.11
C LEU A 49 14.19 7.51 -9.13
N ASN A 50 13.90 7.37 -10.42
CA ASN A 50 14.56 8.15 -11.48
C ASN A 50 14.25 9.65 -11.39
N GLU A 51 13.05 10.03 -10.95
CA GLU A 51 12.66 11.42 -10.68
C GLU A 51 13.32 12.01 -9.42
N GLY A 52 14.04 11.18 -8.64
CA GLY A 52 14.65 11.59 -7.38
C GLY A 52 13.64 11.81 -6.25
N ARG A 53 12.45 11.20 -6.34
CA ARG A 53 11.46 11.29 -5.26
C ARG A 53 11.96 10.57 -4.00
N PRO A 54 11.67 11.12 -2.81
CA PRO A 54 12.08 10.49 -1.55
C PRO A 54 11.33 9.18 -1.34
N ILE A 55 12.09 8.12 -1.04
CA ILE A 55 11.55 6.82 -0.67
C ILE A 55 10.59 6.99 0.51
N PRO A 56 9.40 6.37 0.49
CA PRO A 56 8.43 6.51 1.55
C PRO A 56 9.05 6.03 2.85
N SER A 57 8.80 6.76 3.94
CA SER A 57 9.38 6.49 5.24
C SER A 57 8.29 6.43 6.33
N GLY A 58 8.62 5.81 7.46
CA GLY A 58 7.68 5.65 8.57
C GLY A 58 6.46 4.80 8.17
N ARG A 59 5.26 5.39 8.23
CA ARG A 59 4.00 4.66 7.99
C ARG A 59 3.77 4.34 6.52
N ALA A 60 4.08 5.28 5.62
CA ALA A 60 3.96 5.03 4.17
C ALA A 60 4.83 3.85 3.74
N ALA A 61 6.05 3.74 4.27
CA ALA A 61 6.94 2.60 4.02
C ALA A 61 6.31 1.27 4.47
N ARG A 62 5.71 1.24 5.68
CA ARG A 62 5.01 0.04 6.19
C ARG A 62 3.85 -0.38 5.30
N ILE A 63 3.12 0.58 4.75
CA ILE A 63 2.01 0.32 3.83
C ILE A 63 2.54 -0.26 2.51
N VAL A 64 3.65 0.27 1.97
CA VAL A 64 4.29 -0.28 0.76
C VAL A 64 4.66 -1.75 0.98
N GLU A 65 5.29 -2.09 2.09
CA GLU A 65 5.67 -3.47 2.39
C GLU A 65 4.45 -4.40 2.46
N LEU A 66 3.37 -3.98 3.12
CA LEU A 66 2.13 -4.76 3.22
C LEU A 66 1.47 -5.00 1.85
N LEU A 67 1.42 -3.96 1.02
CA LEU A 67 0.84 -4.06 -0.32
C LEU A 67 1.71 -4.92 -1.24
N ARG A 68 3.05 -4.79 -1.18
CA ARG A 68 3.98 -5.65 -1.94
C ARG A 68 3.83 -7.12 -1.53
N ALA A 69 3.73 -7.39 -0.24
CA ALA A 69 3.51 -8.75 0.27
C ALA A 69 2.17 -9.32 -0.25
N ALA A 70 1.11 -8.52 -0.27
CA ALA A 70 -0.19 -8.96 -0.80
C ALA A 70 -0.15 -9.26 -2.31
N ASP A 71 0.57 -8.44 -3.09
CA ASP A 71 0.77 -8.69 -4.54
C ASP A 71 1.62 -9.94 -4.79
N GLU A 72 2.62 -10.20 -3.94
CA GLU A 72 3.48 -11.38 -4.04
C GLU A 72 2.78 -12.67 -3.57
N GLU A 73 1.97 -12.63 -2.50
CA GLU A 73 1.14 -13.75 -2.04
C GLU A 73 0.13 -14.18 -3.11
N ALA A 74 -0.44 -13.24 -3.86
CA ALA A 74 -1.29 -13.53 -5.01
C ALA A 74 -0.54 -14.26 -6.14
N PHE A 75 0.78 -14.12 -6.20
CA PHE A 75 1.67 -14.81 -7.14
C PHE A 75 2.39 -16.00 -6.48
N THR A 76 1.78 -16.71 -5.53
CA THR A 76 2.32 -18.01 -5.11
C THR A 76 2.00 -19.07 -6.18
N PRO A 77 2.97 -19.52 -7.02
CA PRO A 77 2.72 -20.66 -7.89
C PRO A 77 2.43 -21.87 -6.99
N PRO A 78 1.44 -22.72 -7.33
CA PRO A 78 1.23 -23.95 -6.59
C PRO A 78 2.54 -24.75 -6.59
N GLU A 79 3.02 -25.13 -5.39
CA GLU A 79 4.19 -26.00 -5.27
C GLU A 79 3.96 -27.28 -6.11
N PRO A 80 4.97 -27.74 -6.86
CA PRO A 80 4.84 -28.84 -7.83
C PRO A 80 4.49 -30.19 -7.20
#